data_AF-A0A2U1NVR1-F1
#
_entry.id   AF-A0A2U1NVR1-F1
#
_cell.length_a   1.000
_cell.length_b   1.000
_cell.length_c   1.000
_cell.angle_alpha   90.00
_cell.angle_beta   90.00
_cell.angle_gamma   90.00
#
_symmetry.space_group_name_H-M   'P 1'
#
loop_
_entity.id
_entity.type
_entity.pdbx_description
1 polymer ?
#
loop_
_entity_poly.entity_id
_entity_poly.type
_entity_poly.pdbx_seq_one_letter_code
_entity_poly.pdbx_strand_id
1 'polypeptide(L)'
;MTTQNNHPNTPYQLPPRTKRSKPACAACRHIRRKCGPNCIFAPYFPPSQKKQFQNAHKLFGVSFITRTMERINGREHRDDAMASIKYEADARARDPVGGCCRIVLELDQQLREAEDELKFVKQLLAFYKPVGMFEEERKPDIK
;
A
#
# COMPACT_ATOMS: atom_id res chain seq x y z
N MET A 1 -13.03 -42.27 72.02
CA MET A 1 -12.77 -40.81 72.06
C MET A 1 -11.77 -40.52 70.95
N THR A 2 -12.24 -40.28 69.72
CA THR A 2 -12.31 -38.94 69.07
C THR A 2 -10.93 -38.29 69.02
N THR A 3 -10.29 -38.07 67.87
CA THR A 3 -10.79 -37.25 66.75
C THR A 3 -10.08 -37.56 65.43
N GLN A 4 -10.86 -37.62 64.35
CA GLN A 4 -10.40 -37.31 62.99
C GLN A 4 -10.04 -35.82 62.93
N ASN A 5 -8.98 -35.45 62.20
CA ASN A 5 -8.88 -34.13 61.59
C ASN A 5 -8.27 -34.25 60.19
N ASN A 6 -9.17 -34.39 59.22
CA ASN A 6 -8.98 -33.98 57.85
C ASN A 6 -8.76 -32.45 57.81
N HIS A 7 -7.77 -31.97 57.06
CA HIS A 7 -7.96 -30.79 56.20
C HIS A 7 -6.94 -30.80 55.03
N PRO A 8 -7.33 -30.23 53.88
CA PRO A 8 -6.80 -30.59 52.58
C PRO A 8 -5.69 -29.67 52.08
N ASN A 9 -4.91 -30.26 51.18
CA ASN A 9 -3.99 -29.62 50.26
C ASN A 9 -4.69 -28.51 49.44
N THR A 10 -4.16 -27.29 49.45
CA THR A 10 -4.51 -26.27 48.44
C THR A 10 -3.22 -25.66 47.88
N PRO A 11 -2.85 -25.96 46.62
CA PRO A 11 -1.79 -25.24 45.95
C PRO A 11 -2.34 -23.87 45.54
N TYR A 12 -1.58 -22.81 45.81
CA TYR A 12 -1.83 -21.46 45.33
C TYR A 12 -1.97 -21.49 43.79
N GLN A 13 -3.20 -21.55 43.29
CA GLN A 13 -3.50 -21.36 41.88
C GLN A 13 -3.41 -19.87 41.57
N LEU A 14 -2.39 -19.49 40.82
CA LEU A 14 -2.30 -18.19 40.16
C LEU A 14 -3.56 -17.97 39.30
N PRO A 15 -4.12 -16.75 39.27
CA PRO A 15 -5.35 -16.48 38.53
C PRO A 15 -5.18 -16.76 37.03
N PRO A 16 -6.23 -17.23 36.35
CA PRO A 16 -6.18 -17.58 34.95
C PRO A 16 -5.80 -16.35 34.13
N ARG A 17 -4.70 -16.48 33.39
CA ARG A 17 -4.19 -15.49 32.44
C ARG A 17 -5.35 -15.07 31.53
N THR A 18 -5.81 -13.83 31.69
CA THR A 18 -6.89 -13.26 30.87
C THR A 18 -6.58 -13.51 29.40
N LYS A 19 -7.54 -14.08 28.66
CA LYS A 19 -7.42 -14.32 27.22
C LYS A 19 -6.91 -13.02 26.59
N ARG A 20 -5.68 -13.02 26.06
CA ARG A 20 -5.10 -11.85 25.38
C ARG A 20 -6.04 -11.50 24.23
N SER A 21 -6.90 -10.51 24.43
CA SER A 21 -7.80 -10.01 23.40
C SER A 21 -6.92 -9.54 22.25
N LYS A 22 -7.13 -10.08 21.04
CA LYS A 22 -6.42 -9.62 19.85
C LYS A 22 -6.53 -8.08 19.80
N PRO A 23 -5.40 -7.35 19.64
CA PRO A 23 -5.44 -5.91 19.64
C PRO A 23 -6.37 -5.41 18.54
N ALA A 24 -7.25 -4.46 18.87
CA ALA A 24 -8.13 -3.85 17.89
C ALA A 24 -7.33 -3.24 16.73
N CYS A 25 -7.80 -3.44 15.50
CA CYS A 25 -7.22 -2.81 14.32
C CYS A 25 -7.24 -1.28 14.43
N ALA A 26 -6.41 -0.60 13.65
CA ALA A 26 -6.29 0.85 13.73
C ALA A 26 -7.63 1.56 13.48
N ALA A 27 -8.45 1.05 12.56
CA ALA A 27 -9.79 1.57 12.29
C ALA A 27 -10.72 1.49 13.50
N CYS A 28 -10.90 0.29 14.05
CA CYS A 28 -11.79 0.06 15.19
C CYS A 28 -11.33 0.82 16.44
N ARG A 29 -10.01 0.94 16.65
CA ARG A 29 -9.46 1.76 17.73
C ARG A 29 -9.76 3.25 17.54
N HIS A 30 -9.67 3.76 16.31
CA HIS A 30 -9.94 5.17 16.00
C HIS A 30 -11.41 5.54 16.27
N ILE A 31 -12.34 4.71 15.81
CA ILE A 31 -13.80 4.93 15.97
C ILE A 31 -14.37 4.37 17.29
N ARG A 32 -13.51 3.90 18.20
CA ARG A 32 -13.87 3.38 19.53
C ARG A 32 -14.93 2.26 19.53
N ARG A 33 -14.89 1.36 18.55
CA ARG A 33 -15.77 0.17 18.48
C ARG A 33 -15.00 -1.14 18.69
N LYS A 34 -15.72 -2.21 19.07
CA LYS A 34 -15.14 -3.55 19.22
C LYS A 34 -14.67 -4.10 17.86
N CYS A 35 -13.44 -4.62 17.81
CA CYS A 35 -12.90 -5.28 16.62
C CYS A 35 -13.32 -6.76 16.62
N GLY A 36 -14.27 -7.13 15.76
CA GLY A 36 -14.73 -8.51 15.59
C GLY A 36 -13.84 -9.35 14.65
N PRO A 37 -14.03 -10.67 14.60
CA PRO A 37 -13.30 -11.56 13.70
C PRO A 37 -13.53 -11.26 12.21
N ASN A 38 -14.72 -10.74 11.86
CA ASN A 38 -15.12 -10.41 10.49
C ASN A 38 -14.91 -8.91 10.17
N CYS A 39 -14.01 -8.23 10.87
CA CYS A 39 -13.77 -6.80 10.65
C CYS A 39 -13.12 -6.57 9.28
N ILE A 40 -13.82 -5.90 8.36
CA ILE A 40 -13.32 -5.58 7.02
C ILE A 40 -12.03 -4.76 7.01
N PHE A 41 -11.78 -3.97 8.06
CA PHE A 41 -10.60 -3.12 8.16
C PHE A 41 -9.38 -3.83 8.76
N ALA A 42 -9.59 -4.93 9.49
CA ALA A 42 -8.52 -5.58 10.24
C ALA A 42 -7.37 -6.12 9.38
N PRO A 43 -7.61 -6.72 8.20
CA PRO A 43 -6.53 -7.15 7.30
C PRO A 43 -5.68 -5.97 6.78
N TYR A 44 -6.29 -4.80 6.62
CA TYR A 44 -5.70 -3.69 5.88
C TYR A 44 -5.10 -2.58 6.74
N PHE A 45 -5.60 -2.45 7.98
CA PHE A 45 -5.19 -1.45 8.95
C PHE A 45 -4.84 -2.12 10.29
N PRO A 46 -3.72 -2.86 10.36
CA PRO A 46 -3.24 -3.44 11.61
C PRO A 46 -3.00 -2.35 12.66
N PRO A 47 -2.88 -2.70 13.97
CA PRO A 47 -2.70 -1.73 15.04
C PRO A 47 -1.49 -0.79 14.89
N SER A 48 -0.48 -1.17 14.09
CA SER A 48 0.70 -0.37 13.76
C SER A 48 0.40 0.76 12.75
N GLN A 49 -0.59 0.59 11.87
CA GLN A 49 -0.89 1.51 10.77
C GLN A 49 -1.92 2.60 11.17
N LYS A 50 -1.75 3.19 12.35
CA LYS A 50 -2.67 4.23 12.87
C LYS A 50 -2.72 5.47 12.00
N LYS A 51 -1.56 6.00 11.62
CA LYS A 51 -1.44 7.21 10.79
C LYS A 51 -2.07 7.00 9.42
N GLN A 52 -1.83 5.85 8.82
CA GLN A 52 -2.39 5.52 7.51
C GLN A 52 -3.92 5.42 7.55
N PHE A 53 -4.50 4.83 8.60
CA PHE A 53 -5.95 4.86 8.77
C PHE A 53 -6.47 6.29 9.00
N GLN A 54 -5.78 7.13 9.77
CA GLN A 54 -6.16 8.53 9.97
C GLN A 54 -6.19 9.30 8.65
N ASN A 55 -5.20 9.09 7.78
CA ASN A 55 -5.17 9.70 6.45
C ASN A 55 -6.35 9.21 5.59
N ALA A 56 -6.57 7.89 5.52
CA ALA A 56 -7.67 7.31 4.75
C ALA A 56 -9.04 7.77 5.26
N HIS A 57 -9.21 7.83 6.58
CA HIS A 57 -10.40 8.37 7.21
C HIS A 57 -10.62 9.85 6.88
N LYS A 58 -9.55 10.67 6.94
CA LYS A 58 -9.64 12.10 6.65
C LYS A 58 -10.03 12.38 5.19
N LEU A 59 -9.50 11.62 4.24
CA LEU A 59 -9.77 11.83 2.82
C LEU A 59 -11.11 11.22 2.38
N PHE A 60 -11.38 9.99 2.76
CA PHE A 60 -12.51 9.22 2.22
C PHE A 60 -13.64 9.01 3.24
N GLY A 61 -13.33 8.97 4.52
CA GLY A 61 -14.28 8.59 5.57
C GLY A 61 -14.58 7.08 5.62
N VAL A 62 -15.08 6.62 6.77
CA VAL A 62 -15.36 5.18 6.99
C VAL A 62 -16.44 4.65 6.05
N SER A 63 -17.49 5.44 5.79
CA SER A 63 -18.64 5.03 4.99
C SER A 63 -18.27 4.78 3.54
N PHE A 64 -17.46 5.65 2.93
CA PHE A 64 -16.95 5.44 1.57
C PHE A 64 -16.13 4.16 1.50
N ILE A 65 -15.13 4.00 2.38
CA ILE A 65 -14.26 2.83 2.36
C ILE A 65 -15.09 1.55 2.52
N THR A 66 -16.04 1.54 3.45
CA THR A 66 -16.94 0.39 3.68
C THR A 66 -17.74 0.05 2.41
N ARG A 67 -18.46 1.04 1.85
CA ARG A 67 -19.29 0.84 0.65
C ARG A 67 -18.46 0.39 -0.56
N THR A 68 -17.26 0.95 -0.74
CA THR A 68 -16.35 0.56 -1.83
C THR A 68 -15.93 -0.91 -1.68
N MET A 69 -15.54 -1.33 -0.48
CA MET A 69 -15.11 -2.72 -0.24
C MET A 69 -16.26 -3.72 -0.34
N GLU A 70 -17.49 -3.31 -0.01
CA GLU A 70 -18.69 -4.14 -0.19
C GLU A 70 -19.07 -4.34 -1.66
N ARG A 71 -18.85 -3.32 -2.50
CA ARG A 71 -19.17 -3.37 -3.95
C ARG A 71 -18.16 -4.19 -4.76
N ILE A 72 -16.92 -4.32 -4.29
CA ILE A 72 -15.86 -5.04 -5.00
C ILE A 72 -15.94 -6.53 -4.68
N ASN A 73 -16.02 -7.35 -5.73
CA ASN A 73 -15.96 -8.80 -5.66
C ASN A 73 -14.51 -9.27 -5.86
N GLY A 74 -14.16 -10.43 -5.30
CA GLY A 74 -12.78 -10.96 -5.36
C GLY A 74 -11.89 -10.39 -4.26
N ARG A 75 -10.97 -11.22 -3.76
CA ARG A 75 -10.03 -10.78 -2.71
C ARG A 75 -8.95 -9.91 -3.32
N GLU A 76 -8.42 -10.30 -4.47
CA GLU A 76 -7.39 -9.57 -5.20
C GLU A 76 -7.81 -8.12 -5.48
N HIS A 77 -9.01 -7.91 -6.02
CA HIS A 77 -9.50 -6.56 -6.32
C HIS A 77 -9.76 -5.70 -5.08
N ARG A 78 -10.13 -6.33 -3.95
CA ARG A 78 -10.26 -5.64 -2.65
C ARG A 78 -8.90 -5.22 -2.11
N ASP A 79 -7.89 -6.05 -2.30
CA ASP A 79 -6.52 -5.76 -1.87
C ASP A 79 -5.95 -4.59 -2.70
N ASP A 80 -6.17 -4.60 -4.03
CA ASP A 80 -5.80 -3.50 -4.93
C ASP A 80 -6.51 -2.20 -4.56
N ALA A 81 -7.85 -2.25 -4.39
CA ALA A 81 -8.62 -1.06 -4.05
C ALA A 81 -8.18 -0.45 -2.72
N MET A 82 -7.90 -1.29 -1.72
CA MET A 82 -7.42 -0.80 -0.45
C MET A 82 -5.99 -0.25 -0.53
N ALA A 83 -5.13 -0.83 -1.38
CA ALA A 83 -3.81 -0.27 -1.67
C ALA A 83 -3.92 1.13 -2.28
N SER A 84 -4.82 1.32 -3.25
CA SER A 84 -5.09 2.64 -3.86
C SER A 84 -5.62 3.65 -2.86
N ILE A 85 -6.64 3.28 -2.05
CA ILE A 85 -7.18 4.14 -0.98
C ILE A 85 -6.07 4.61 -0.03
N LYS A 86 -5.18 3.70 0.38
CA LYS A 86 -4.08 4.02 1.29
C LYS A 86 -3.07 4.95 0.62
N TYR A 87 -2.69 4.65 -0.61
CA TYR A 87 -1.74 5.46 -1.38
C TYR A 87 -2.26 6.89 -1.60
N GLU A 88 -3.49 7.04 -2.10
CA GLU A 88 -4.12 8.34 -2.36
C GLU A 88 -4.28 9.18 -1.09
N ALA A 89 -4.68 8.54 0.00
CA ALA A 89 -4.79 9.20 1.30
C ALA A 89 -3.44 9.68 1.83
N ASP A 90 -2.40 8.88 1.69
CA ASP A 90 -1.05 9.26 2.09
C ASP A 90 -0.48 10.35 1.17
N ALA A 91 -0.78 10.31 -0.14
CA ALA A 91 -0.40 11.36 -1.08
C ALA A 91 -1.07 12.70 -0.73
N ARG A 92 -2.38 12.69 -0.44
CA ARG A 92 -3.13 13.88 0.00
C ARG A 92 -2.64 14.41 1.36
N ALA A 93 -2.18 13.52 2.24
CA ALA A 93 -1.61 13.94 3.52
C ALA A 93 -0.24 14.64 3.36
N ARG A 94 0.56 14.25 2.36
CA ARG A 94 1.82 14.93 2.01
C ARG A 94 1.59 16.23 1.23
N ASP A 95 0.65 16.22 0.31
CA ASP A 95 0.26 17.35 -0.51
C ASP A 95 -1.26 17.60 -0.41
N PRO A 96 -1.70 18.48 0.50
CA PRO A 96 -3.11 18.77 0.71
C PRO A 96 -3.83 19.35 -0.52
N VAL A 97 -3.09 20.00 -1.44
CA VAL A 97 -3.67 20.67 -2.60
C VAL A 97 -3.68 19.75 -3.81
N GLY A 98 -2.53 19.20 -4.19
CA GLY A 98 -2.39 18.37 -5.40
C GLY A 98 -2.55 16.87 -5.17
N GLY A 99 -2.25 16.35 -3.99
CA GLY A 99 -2.35 14.92 -3.66
C GLY A 99 -1.70 14.01 -4.71
N CYS A 100 -2.43 12.97 -5.15
CA CYS A 100 -1.98 12.10 -6.23
C CYS A 100 -2.01 12.77 -7.61
N CYS A 101 -2.82 13.81 -7.82
CA CYS A 101 -2.89 14.52 -9.10
C CYS A 101 -1.55 15.19 -9.44
N ARG A 102 -0.89 15.80 -8.45
CA ARG A 102 0.46 16.35 -8.63
C ARG A 102 1.47 15.29 -9.08
N ILE A 103 1.43 14.11 -8.46
CA ILE A 103 2.31 12.99 -8.83
C ILE A 103 2.08 12.58 -10.29
N VAL A 104 0.81 12.48 -10.72
CA VAL A 104 0.48 12.16 -12.12
C VAL A 104 1.01 13.22 -13.07
N LEU A 105 0.82 14.51 -12.76
CA LEU A 105 1.30 15.61 -13.60
C LEU A 105 2.84 15.65 -13.70
N GLU A 106 3.54 15.38 -12.60
CA GLU A 106 5.00 15.31 -12.59
C GLU A 106 5.51 14.14 -13.43
N LEU A 107 4.89 12.95 -13.32
CA LEU A 107 5.25 11.78 -14.13
C LEU A 107 4.97 11.99 -15.62
N ASP A 108 3.83 12.60 -15.94
CA ASP A 108 3.43 12.94 -17.30
C ASP A 108 4.38 13.96 -17.94
N GLN A 109 4.90 14.91 -17.16
CA GLN A 109 5.94 15.83 -17.60
C GLN A 109 7.27 15.12 -17.86
N GLN A 110 7.71 14.23 -16.95
CA GLN A 110 8.93 13.44 -17.14
C GLN A 110 8.84 12.52 -18.37
N LEU A 111 7.67 11.95 -18.63
CA LEU A 111 7.44 11.12 -19.81
C LEU A 111 7.63 11.93 -21.09
N ARG A 112 7.03 13.13 -21.18
CA ARG A 112 7.22 14.03 -22.32
C ARG A 112 8.69 14.39 -22.55
N GLU A 113 9.39 14.75 -21.48
CA GLU A 113 10.82 15.09 -21.57
C GLU A 113 11.65 13.92 -22.11
N ALA A 114 11.39 12.70 -21.63
CA ALA A 114 12.07 11.50 -22.11
C ALA A 114 11.71 11.17 -23.57
N GLU A 115 10.46 11.36 -23.98
CA GLU A 115 10.02 11.17 -25.36
C GLU A 115 10.67 12.18 -26.31
N ASP A 116 10.77 13.45 -25.91
CA ASP A 116 11.43 14.51 -26.68
C ASP A 116 12.93 14.25 -26.82
N GLU A 117 13.62 13.85 -25.75
CA GLU A 117 15.02 13.46 -25.79
C GLU A 117 15.24 12.26 -26.73
N LEU A 118 14.42 11.22 -26.59
CA LEU A 118 14.50 10.04 -27.45
C LEU A 118 14.27 10.40 -28.93
N LYS A 119 13.32 11.29 -29.21
CA LYS A 119 13.03 11.78 -30.56
C LYS A 119 14.22 12.55 -31.13
N PHE A 120 14.82 13.44 -30.33
CA PHE A 120 15.99 14.21 -30.73
C PHE A 120 17.19 13.29 -31.06
N VAL A 121 17.52 12.33 -30.19
CA VAL A 121 18.62 11.38 -30.43
C VAL A 121 18.35 10.54 -31.67
N LYS A 122 17.12 10.07 -31.89
CA LYS A 122 16.76 9.33 -33.12
C LYS A 122 16.94 10.17 -34.38
N GLN A 123 16.59 11.46 -34.34
CA GLN A 123 16.81 12.38 -35.46
C GLN A 123 18.30 12.59 -35.73
N LEU A 124 19.11 12.80 -34.69
CA LEU A 124 20.57 12.89 -34.82
C LEU A 124 21.15 11.61 -35.44
N LEU A 125 20.77 10.43 -34.95
CA LEU A 125 21.24 9.16 -35.48
C LEU A 125 20.84 8.97 -36.96
N ALA A 126 19.64 9.38 -37.36
CA ALA A 126 19.22 9.34 -38.75
C ALA A 126 20.05 10.26 -39.64
N PHE A 127 20.45 11.42 -39.13
CA PHE A 127 21.34 12.36 -39.83
C PHE A 127 22.76 11.80 -40.02
N TYR A 128 23.32 11.14 -39.00
CA TYR A 128 24.69 10.60 -39.06
C TYR A 128 24.78 9.20 -39.70
N LYS A 129 23.69 8.42 -39.76
CA LYS A 129 23.66 7.10 -40.43
C LYS A 129 24.18 7.09 -41.88
N PRO A 130 23.89 8.07 -42.77
CA PRO A 130 24.45 8.08 -44.11
C PRO A 130 25.96 8.37 -44.18
N VAL A 131 26.62 8.78 -43.09
CA VAL A 131 28.06 9.08 -43.08
C VAL A 131 28.91 7.82 -42.87
N GLY A 132 28.38 6.79 -42.21
CA GLY A 132 29.08 5.52 -41.95
C GLY A 132 29.03 4.49 -43.10
N MET A 133 28.35 4.79 -44.20
CA MET A 133 28.24 3.88 -45.36
C MET A 133 29.29 4.12 -46.46
N PHE A 134 30.16 5.14 -46.33
CA PHE A 134 31.21 5.41 -47.32
C PHE A 134 32.56 4.73 -47.01
N GLU A 135 32.68 3.92 -45.95
CA GLU A 135 33.92 3.20 -45.62
C GLU A 135 33.94 1.73 -46.10
N GLU A 136 32.83 1.18 -46.61
CA GLU A 136 32.75 -0.25 -47.01
C GLU A 136 32.98 -0.51 -48.51
N GLU A 137 33.13 0.52 -49.36
CA GLU A 137 33.38 0.39 -50.81
C GLU A 137 34.86 0.53 -51.23
N ARG A 138 35.82 0.18 -50.37
CA ARG A 138 37.26 0.22 -50.74
C ARG A 138 37.96 -1.12 -50.54
N LYS A 139 37.40 -2.19 -51.13
CA LYS A 139 38.15 -3.43 -51.34
C LYS A 139 38.81 -3.35 -52.74
N PRO A 140 40.14 -3.24 -52.84
CA PRO A 140 40.80 -3.18 -54.13
C PRO A 140 40.70 -4.56 -54.82
N ASP A 141 40.32 -4.55 -56.10
CA ASP A 141 40.47 -5.69 -56.99
C ASP A 141 41.93 -6.14 -57.02
N ILE A 142 42.20 -7.36 -56.57
CA ILE A 142 43.48 -8.02 -56.76
C ILE A 142 43.26 -9.13 -57.78
N LYS A 143 44.03 -9.00 -58.87
CA LYS A 143 44.05 -9.77 -60.12
C LYS A 143 44.14 -11.28 -59.94
#